data_AF-K1NGB9-F1
#
_entry.id   AF-K1NGB9-F1
#
_cell.length_a   1.000
_cell.length_b   1.000
_cell.length_c   1.000
_cell.angle_alpha   90.00
_cell.angle_beta   90.00
_cell.angle_gamma   90.00
#
_symmetry.space_group_name_H-M   'P 1'
#
loop_
_entity.id
_entity.type
_entity.pdbx_description
1 polymer ?
#
loop_
_entity_poly.entity_id
_entity_poly.type
_entity_poly.pdbx_seq_one_letter_code
_entity_poly.pdbx_strand_id
1 'polypeptide(L)'
;MLPKWIGKKNKHDAAWVAILLSAIITMILITQSYLFLVSCIVLASFIQYVPSILAVIKFKHTNEFPNNGFKLPFGYVIPALALIISCYMVTNFTWKTILVGIVVGVLAAVAYFFIEKDEEKHQKYLSKMRNK
;
A
#
# COMPACT_ATOMS: atom_id res chain seq x y z
N MET A 1 6.41 -10.80 0.45
CA MET A 1 5.93 -9.72 -0.44
C MET A 1 7.05 -8.82 -0.91
N LEU A 2 7.85 -8.11 -0.10
CA LEU A 2 8.94 -7.28 -0.67
C LEU A 2 10.19 -8.08 -1.06
N PRO A 3 10.96 -7.67 -2.09
CA PRO A 3 12.20 -8.31 -2.49
C PRO A 3 13.19 -8.39 -1.32
N LYS A 4 13.86 -9.55 -1.16
CA LYS A 4 14.79 -9.81 -0.04
C LYS A 4 15.88 -8.75 0.14
N TRP A 5 16.22 -8.04 -0.93
CA TRP A 5 17.22 -6.98 -0.91
C TRP A 5 16.77 -5.71 -0.14
N ILE A 6 15.49 -5.34 -0.21
CA ILE A 6 14.96 -4.16 0.51
C ILE A 6 14.91 -4.42 2.01
N GLY A 7 14.62 -5.67 2.41
CA GLY A 7 14.60 -6.10 3.80
C GLY A 7 15.96 -6.41 4.40
N LYS A 8 17.08 -6.13 3.69
CA LYS A 8 18.41 -6.46 4.20
C LYS A 8 18.72 -5.66 5.47
N LYS A 9 18.88 -6.40 6.56
CA LYS A 9 19.14 -5.84 7.89
C LYS A 9 20.64 -5.66 8.13
N ASN A 10 21.01 -4.66 8.93
CA ASN A 10 22.38 -4.44 9.41
C ASN A 10 22.62 -5.20 10.74
N LYS A 11 23.83 -5.11 11.30
CA LYS A 11 24.24 -5.74 12.57
C LYS A 11 23.33 -5.43 13.78
N HIS A 12 22.57 -4.34 13.74
CA HIS A 12 21.59 -3.92 14.76
C HIS A 12 20.14 -4.26 14.37
N ASP A 13 19.92 -5.21 13.46
CA ASP A 13 18.61 -5.65 12.96
C ASP A 13 17.76 -4.57 12.27
N ALA A 14 18.34 -3.40 11.98
CA ALA A 14 17.69 -2.32 11.24
C ALA A 14 17.75 -2.55 9.71
N ALA A 15 16.63 -2.36 9.01
CA ALA A 15 16.53 -2.45 7.55
C ALA A 15 17.17 -1.22 6.87
N TRP A 16 18.49 -1.18 6.83
CA TRP A 16 19.26 -0.01 6.38
C TRP A 16 18.96 0.38 4.93
N VAL A 17 18.70 -0.60 4.04
CA VAL A 17 18.35 -0.34 2.64
C VAL A 17 17.04 0.41 2.52
N ALA A 18 16.01 0.01 3.28
CA ALA A 18 14.71 0.67 3.31
C ALA A 18 14.82 2.11 3.85
N ILE A 19 15.63 2.31 4.90
CA ILE A 19 15.88 3.64 5.48
C ILE A 19 16.53 4.56 4.43
N LEU A 20 17.61 4.10 3.78
CA LEU A 20 18.29 4.91 2.76
C LEU A 20 17.37 5.24 1.59
N LEU A 21 16.58 4.27 1.13
CA LEU A 21 15.60 4.46 0.06
C LEU A 21 14.56 5.53 0.45
N SER A 22 14.00 5.43 1.66
CA SER A 22 13.03 6.41 2.17
C SER A 22 13.62 7.82 2.32
N ALA A 23 14.89 7.91 2.73
CA ALA A 23 15.60 9.18 2.87
C ALA A 23 15.81 9.86 1.51
N ILE A 24 16.22 9.10 0.48
CA ILE A 24 16.40 9.60 -0.89
C ILE A 24 15.06 10.11 -1.45
N ILE A 25 13.99 9.31 -1.31
CA ILE A 25 12.65 9.70 -1.78
C ILE A 25 12.19 10.99 -1.07
N THR A 26 12.40 11.09 0.24
CA THR A 26 12.05 12.29 1.02
C THR A 26 12.85 13.51 0.58
N MET A 27 14.15 13.35 0.30
CA MET A 27 15.01 14.43 -0.19
C MET A 27 14.56 14.95 -1.56
N ILE A 28 14.02 14.09 -2.42
CA ILE A 28 13.46 14.52 -3.71
C ILE A 28 12.14 15.26 -3.49
N LEU A 29 11.25 14.72 -2.64
CA LEU A 29 9.92 15.28 -2.39
C LEU A 29 9.96 16.64 -1.70
N ILE A 30 10.88 16.87 -0.77
CA ILE A 30 10.94 18.14 -0.01
C ILE A 30 11.24 19.37 -0.88
N THR A 31 11.78 19.17 -2.10
CA THR A 31 12.00 20.26 -3.07
C THR A 31 10.70 20.84 -3.65
N GLN A 32 9.57 20.15 -3.46
CA GLN A 32 8.28 20.53 -4.00
C GLN A 32 7.49 21.43 -3.04
N SER A 33 6.42 22.05 -3.54
CA SER A 33 5.60 22.95 -2.73
C SER A 33 4.83 22.21 -1.63
N TYR A 34 4.57 22.92 -0.52
CA TYR A 34 3.77 22.39 0.60
C TYR A 34 2.41 21.86 0.13
N LEU A 35 1.68 22.62 -0.70
CA LEU A 35 0.36 22.22 -1.21
C LEU A 35 0.43 20.94 -2.05
N PHE A 36 1.52 20.74 -2.81
CA PHE A 36 1.73 19.52 -3.56
C PHE A 36 2.00 18.33 -2.63
N LEU A 37 2.82 18.50 -1.60
CA LEU A 37 3.09 17.46 -0.59
C LEU A 37 1.82 17.04 0.16
N VAL A 38 1.01 18.01 0.59
CA VAL A 38 -0.30 17.77 1.21
C VAL A 38 -1.18 16.96 0.28
N SER A 39 -1.25 17.34 -0.99
CA SER A 39 -2.06 16.63 -1.98
C SER A 39 -1.60 15.17 -2.17
N CYS A 40 -0.28 14.92 -2.19
CA CYS A 40 0.29 13.58 -2.24
C CYS A 40 -0.05 12.73 -1.00
N ILE A 41 0.04 13.28 0.21
CA ILE A 41 -0.29 12.56 1.45
C ILE A 41 -1.78 12.18 1.48
N VAL A 42 -2.64 13.11 1.06
CA VAL A 42 -4.07 12.84 0.95
C VAL A 42 -4.27 11.69 -0.06
N LEU A 43 -3.69 11.77 -1.26
CA LEU A 43 -3.77 10.71 -2.27
C LEU A 43 -3.23 9.35 -1.79
N ALA A 44 -2.14 9.32 -1.02
CA ALA A 44 -1.63 8.09 -0.43
C ALA A 44 -2.62 7.49 0.58
N SER A 45 -3.21 8.33 1.42
CA SER A 45 -4.23 7.93 2.39
C SER A 45 -5.46 7.36 1.69
N PHE A 46 -5.85 7.91 0.53
CA PHE A 46 -6.90 7.38 -0.32
C PHE A 46 -6.65 5.94 -0.78
N ILE A 47 -5.48 5.74 -1.39
CA ILE A 47 -5.06 4.43 -1.92
C ILE A 47 -5.01 3.40 -0.78
N GLN A 48 -4.68 3.82 0.44
CA GLN A 48 -4.67 2.95 1.62
C GLN A 48 -6.05 2.70 2.22
N TYR A 49 -6.86 3.75 2.40
CA TYR A 49 -8.11 3.67 3.14
C TYR A 49 -9.24 3.05 2.34
N VAL A 50 -9.33 3.29 1.03
CA VAL A 50 -10.40 2.71 0.20
C VAL A 50 -10.35 1.17 0.20
N PRO A 51 -9.21 0.51 -0.09
CA PRO A 51 -9.13 -0.95 -0.01
C PRO A 51 -9.34 -1.49 1.40
N SER A 52 -8.85 -0.77 2.42
CA SER A 52 -9.03 -1.18 3.83
C SER A 52 -10.51 -1.17 4.23
N ILE A 53 -11.25 -0.12 3.86
CA ILE A 53 -12.70 -0.01 4.08
C ILE A 53 -13.44 -1.13 3.33
N LEU A 54 -13.13 -1.35 2.05
CA LEU A 54 -13.74 -2.41 1.26
C LEU A 54 -13.44 -3.80 1.83
N ALA A 55 -12.23 -4.02 2.35
CA ALA A 55 -11.86 -5.26 3.02
C ALA A 55 -12.70 -5.49 4.29
N VAL A 56 -12.94 -4.45 5.10
CA VAL A 56 -13.85 -4.55 6.27
C VAL A 56 -15.27 -4.91 5.85
N ILE A 57 -15.78 -4.30 4.77
CA ILE A 57 -17.11 -4.62 4.23
C ILE A 57 -17.17 -6.08 3.77
N LYS A 58 -16.17 -6.53 3.00
CA LYS A 58 -16.05 -7.90 2.51
C LYS A 58 -15.96 -8.89 3.66
N PHE A 59 -15.08 -8.69 4.63
CA PHE A 59 -14.89 -9.60 5.77
C PHE A 59 -16.12 -9.67 6.69
N LYS A 60 -16.83 -8.55 6.90
CA LYS A 60 -18.12 -8.57 7.60
C LYS A 60 -19.18 -9.36 6.85
N HIS A 61 -19.19 -9.29 5.51
CA HIS A 61 -20.17 -10.00 4.69
C HIS A 61 -19.85 -11.49 4.56
N THR A 62 -18.57 -11.88 4.45
CA THR A 62 -18.17 -13.28 4.21
C THR A 62 -17.90 -14.10 5.47
N ASN A 63 -17.86 -13.49 6.66
CA ASN A 63 -17.58 -14.17 7.95
C ASN A 63 -16.27 -14.99 7.99
N GLU A 64 -15.34 -14.76 7.06
CA GLU A 64 -14.14 -15.61 6.89
C GLU A 64 -13.01 -15.38 7.92
N PHE A 65 -13.23 -14.57 8.95
CA PHE A 65 -12.29 -14.41 10.07
C PHE A 65 -13.06 -14.35 11.39
N PRO A 66 -12.53 -14.90 12.50
CA PRO A 66 -13.22 -14.86 13.78
C PRO A 66 -13.48 -13.40 14.18
N ASN A 67 -14.74 -12.98 14.04
CA ASN A 67 -15.26 -11.63 14.32
C ASN A 67 -15.33 -11.33 15.83
N ASN A 68 -14.46 -11.95 16.63
CA ASN A 68 -14.42 -11.88 18.10
C ASN A 68 -13.68 -10.62 18.63
N GLY A 69 -13.31 -9.71 17.74
CA GLY A 69 -12.67 -8.43 18.07
C GLY A 69 -13.64 -7.24 18.07
N PHE A 70 -13.08 -6.03 18.12
CA PHE A 70 -13.81 -4.76 18.10
C PHE A 70 -14.73 -4.63 16.88
N LYS A 71 -16.02 -4.42 17.11
CA LYS A 71 -17.01 -4.12 16.08
C LYS A 71 -17.21 -2.62 16.00
N LEU A 72 -17.00 -2.05 14.81
CA LEU A 72 -17.26 -0.63 14.54
C LEU A 72 -18.69 -0.24 14.97
N PRO A 73 -18.85 0.74 15.89
CA PRO A 73 -20.16 1.33 16.16
C PRO A 73 -20.69 1.96 14.86
N PHE A 74 -21.99 1.91 14.60
CA PHE A 74 -22.63 2.35 13.34
C PHE A 74 -22.34 1.54 12.07
N GLY A 75 -21.70 0.37 12.16
CA GLY A 75 -21.73 -0.64 11.09
C GLY A 75 -21.17 -0.14 9.74
N TYR A 76 -22.01 -0.11 8.71
CA TYR A 76 -21.65 0.29 7.33
C TYR A 76 -21.75 1.80 7.07
N VAL A 77 -22.35 2.57 7.99
CA VAL A 77 -22.58 4.02 7.81
C VAL A 77 -21.26 4.80 7.83
N ILE A 78 -20.38 4.51 8.80
CA ILE A 78 -19.06 5.17 8.90
C ILE A 78 -18.19 4.90 7.65
N PRO A 79 -18.04 3.64 7.18
CA PRO A 79 -17.30 3.38 5.95
C PRO A 79 -17.89 4.07 4.71
N ALA A 80 -19.22 4.12 4.58
CA ALA A 80 -19.88 4.79 3.46
C ALA A 80 -19.62 6.31 3.45
N LEU A 81 -19.75 6.97 4.61
CA LEU A 81 -19.42 8.40 4.76
C LEU A 81 -17.95 8.68 4.44
N ALA A 82 -17.05 7.81 4.94
CA ALA A 82 -15.63 7.93 4.65
C ALA A 82 -15.37 7.87 3.14
N LEU A 83 -15.99 6.93 2.40
CA LEU A 83 -15.86 6.84 0.94
C LEU A 83 -16.41 8.06 0.21
N ILE A 84 -17.53 8.65 0.67
CA ILE A 84 -18.12 9.84 0.04
C ILE A 84 -17.21 11.07 0.20
N ILE A 85 -16.78 11.35 1.43
CA ILE A 85 -15.85 12.46 1.72
C ILE A 85 -14.55 12.24 0.95
N SER A 86 -14.12 10.98 0.89
CA SER A 86 -13.03 10.55 0.07
C SER A 86 -13.25 10.98 -1.40
N CYS A 87 -14.29 10.48 -2.08
CA CYS A 87 -14.53 10.85 -3.49
C CYS A 87 -14.55 12.37 -3.72
N TYR A 88 -15.07 13.14 -2.76
CA TYR A 88 -15.09 14.61 -2.84
C TYR A 88 -13.71 15.27 -2.78
N MET A 89 -12.76 14.79 -1.96
CA MET A 89 -11.43 15.41 -1.94
C MET A 89 -10.64 15.14 -3.23
N VAL A 90 -10.92 14.02 -3.91
CA VAL A 90 -10.22 13.68 -5.17
C VAL A 90 -10.51 14.69 -6.27
N THR A 91 -11.72 15.25 -6.33
CA THR A 91 -12.08 16.24 -7.36
C THR A 91 -11.35 17.57 -7.21
N ASN A 92 -10.74 17.83 -6.06
CA ASN A 92 -9.97 19.05 -5.78
C ASN A 92 -8.47 18.90 -6.08
N PHE A 93 -8.02 17.74 -6.58
CA PHE A 93 -6.59 17.53 -6.82
C PHE A 93 -6.07 18.23 -8.08
N THR A 94 -4.83 18.71 -7.97
CA THR A 94 -4.09 19.23 -9.13
C THR A 94 -3.69 18.09 -10.08
N TRP A 95 -3.60 18.41 -11.37
CA TRP A 95 -3.17 17.45 -12.40
C TRP A 95 -1.81 16.79 -12.10
N LYS A 96 -0.89 17.55 -11.48
CA LYS A 96 0.42 17.04 -11.05
C LYS A 96 0.31 15.92 -10.02
N THR A 97 -0.62 16.04 -9.06
CA THR A 97 -0.86 15.03 -8.03
C THR A 97 -1.43 13.75 -8.65
N ILE A 98 -2.37 13.86 -9.57
CA ILE A 98 -2.95 12.71 -10.27
C ILE A 98 -1.88 11.97 -11.07
N LEU A 99 -1.02 12.70 -11.79
CA LEU A 99 0.07 12.11 -12.57
C LEU A 99 1.03 11.30 -11.68
N VAL A 100 1.41 11.86 -10.52
CA VAL A 100 2.24 11.14 -9.54
C VAL A 100 1.53 9.89 -9.01
N GLY A 101 0.23 9.99 -8.72
CA GLY A 101 -0.59 8.84 -8.35
C GLY A 101 -0.57 7.72 -9.38
N ILE A 102 -0.71 8.06 -10.66
CA ILE A 102 -0.66 7.08 -11.76
C ILE A 102 0.72 6.44 -11.84
N VAL A 103 1.80 7.23 -11.78
CA VAL A 103 3.18 6.70 -11.80
C VAL A 103 3.42 5.74 -10.65
N VAL A 104 3.03 6.12 -9.43
CA VAL A 104 3.14 5.25 -8.24
C VAL A 104 2.29 3.99 -8.40
N GLY A 105 1.07 4.10 -8.94
CA GLY A 105 0.20 2.95 -9.23
C GLY A 105 0.81 1.98 -10.23
N VAL A 106 1.40 2.48 -11.32
CA VAL A 106 2.10 1.65 -12.32
C VAL A 106 3.32 0.98 -11.70
N LEU A 107 4.13 1.72 -10.93
CA LEU A 107 5.29 1.14 -10.23
C LEU A 107 4.86 0.05 -9.24
N ALA A 108 3.76 0.25 -8.51
CA ALA A 108 3.21 -0.74 -7.60
C ALA A 108 2.73 -2.00 -8.34
N ALA A 109 2.04 -1.84 -9.48
CA ALA A 109 1.60 -2.96 -10.31
C ALA A 109 2.79 -3.76 -10.86
N VAL A 110 3.82 -3.08 -11.38
CA VAL A 110 5.06 -3.73 -11.85
C VAL A 110 5.74 -4.48 -10.71
N ALA A 111 5.86 -3.85 -9.53
CA ALA A 111 6.44 -4.50 -8.36
C ALA A 111 5.66 -5.77 -7.98
N TYR A 112 4.32 -5.71 -7.98
CA TYR A 112 3.46 -6.86 -7.70
C TYR A 112 3.73 -8.04 -8.65
N PHE A 113 3.78 -7.79 -9.97
CA PHE A 113 4.09 -8.83 -10.96
C PHE A 113 5.50 -9.44 -10.78
N PHE A 114 6.49 -8.63 -10.40
CA PHE A 114 7.84 -9.13 -10.12
C PHE A 114 7.88 -10.03 -8.88
N ILE A 115 7.11 -9.69 -7.85
CA ILE A 115 7.01 -10.47 -6.61
C ILE A 115 6.32 -11.81 -6.89
N GLU A 116 5.20 -11.80 -7.61
CA GLU A 116 4.46 -13.01 -7.99
C GLU A 116 5.34 -13.98 -8.78
N LYS A 117 6.11 -13.46 -9.75
CA LYS A 117 7.04 -14.26 -10.55
C LYS A 117 8.21 -14.84 -9.72
N ASP A 118 8.70 -14.12 -8.71
CA ASP A 118 9.75 -14.62 -7.82
C ASP A 118 9.23 -15.70 -6.85
N GLU A 119 8.01 -15.53 -6.33
CA GLU A 119 7.34 -16.53 -5.49
C GLU A 119 7.06 -17.83 -6.27
N GLU A 120 6.56 -17.75 -7.50
CA GLU A 120 6.37 -18.93 -8.36
C GLU A 120 7.68 -19.70 -8.61
N LYS A 121 8.78 -18.97 -8.85
CA LYS A 121 10.10 -19.56 -9.10
C LYS A 121 10.67 -20.22 -7.84
N HIS A 122 10.47 -19.61 -6.68
CA HIS A 122 10.88 -20.16 -5.40
C HIS A 122 10.10 -21.44 -5.05
N GLN A 123 8.78 -21.44 -5.26
CA GLN A 123 7.93 -22.62 -5.04
C GLN A 123 8.34 -23.79 -5.95
N LYS A 124 8.65 -23.53 -7.23
CA LYS A 124 9.19 -24.55 -8.16
C LYS A 124 10.56 -25.11 -7.74
N TYR A 125 11.41 -24.30 -7.12
CA TYR A 125 12.69 -24.78 -6.59
C TYR A 125 12.50 -25.69 -5.37
N LEU A 126 11.63 -25.31 -4.43
CA LEU A 126 11.33 -26.10 -3.24
C LEU A 126 10.67 -27.44 -3.58
N SER A 127 9.74 -27.47 -4.55
CA SER A 127 9.11 -28.71 -4.99
C SER A 127 10.11 -29.66 -5.67
N LYS A 128 11.08 -29.14 -6.42
CA LYS A 128 12.16 -29.93 -7.04
C LYS A 128 13.14 -30.51 -6.01
N MET A 129 13.41 -29.79 -4.91
CA MET A 129 14.26 -30.27 -3.80
C MET A 129 13.55 -31.30 -2.91
N ARG A 130 12.22 -31.22 -2.77
CA ARG A 130 11.42 -32.19 -2.00
C ARG A 130 11.23 -33.53 -2.71
N ASN A 131 11.32 -33.54 -4.04
CA ASN A 131 11.21 -34.75 -4.88
C ASN A 131 12.56 -35.43 -5.18
N LYS A 132 13.62 -35.09 -4.44
CA LYS A 132 14.96 -35.66 -4.58
C LYS A 132 15.41 -36.22 -3.24
#